data_AF-A0A0C3S9N5-F1
#
_entry.id   AF-A0A0C3S9N5-F1
#
_cell.length_a   1.000
_cell.length_b   1.000
_cell.length_c   1.000
_cell.angle_alpha   90.00
_cell.angle_beta   90.00
_cell.angle_gamma   90.00
#
_symmetry.space_group_name_H-M   'P 1'
#
loop_
_entity.id
_entity.type
_entity.pdbx_description
1 polymer ?
#
loop_
_entity_poly.entity_id
_entity_poly.type
_entity_poly.pdbx_seq_one_letter_code
_entity_poly.pdbx_strand_id
1 'polypeptide(L)'
;MVPWPLLSEPRSVEEIRSARVTMFVLSPHHSQGQTTKDRVRSALRRWHPDRFGRILARVKEEDRPQVEVGVGIVVRCLNDLLERAER
;
A
#
# COMPACT_ATOMS: atom_id res chain seq x y z
N MET A 1 -14.75 1.35 3.76
CA MET A 1 -13.40 1.59 4.29
C MET A 1 -12.36 0.99 3.34
N VAL A 2 -11.27 1.70 3.10
CA VAL A 2 -10.15 1.20 2.28
C VAL A 2 -9.17 0.47 3.20
N PRO A 3 -8.77 -0.79 2.92
CA PRO A 3 -7.91 -1.55 3.81
C PRO A 3 -6.43 -1.16 3.62
N TRP A 4 -6.06 0.08 3.94
CA TRP A 4 -4.72 0.63 3.77
C TRP A 4 -3.62 -0.29 4.31
N PRO A 5 -2.41 -0.33 3.69
CA PRO A 5 -1.31 -1.15 4.17
C PRO A 5 -0.59 -0.40 5.31
N LEU A 6 -1.36 -0.07 6.34
CA LEU A 6 -1.01 0.73 7.51
C LEU A 6 -1.66 0.07 8.72
N LEU A 7 -1.04 0.18 9.90
CA LEU A 7 -1.60 -0.38 11.14
C LEU A 7 -2.89 0.32 11.60
N SER A 8 -3.09 1.56 11.16
CA SER A 8 -4.29 2.36 11.42
C SER A 8 -4.70 3.09 10.15
N GLU A 9 -6.02 3.33 10.02
CA GLU A 9 -6.57 4.11 8.91
C GLU A 9 -5.99 5.54 8.93
N PRO A 10 -5.41 6.02 7.81
CA PRO A 10 -4.86 7.37 7.74
C PRO A 10 -6.00 8.39 7.70
N ARG A 11 -5.84 9.51 8.42
CA ARG A 11 -6.82 10.60 8.41
C ARG A 11 -6.66 11.53 7.20
N SER A 12 -5.51 11.48 6.54
CA SER A 12 -5.19 12.23 5.34
C SER A 12 -4.08 11.53 4.54
N VAL A 13 -3.84 11.96 3.30
CA VAL A 13 -2.84 11.34 2.42
C VAL A 13 -1.41 11.54 2.92
N GLU A 14 -1.13 12.61 3.68
CA GLU A 14 0.17 12.94 4.27
C GLU A 14 0.59 11.96 5.38
N GLU A 15 -0.38 11.23 5.94
CA GLU A 15 -0.12 10.16 6.89
C GLU A 15 0.40 8.88 6.21
N ILE A 16 0.23 8.72 4.90
CA ILE A 16 0.71 7.58 4.13
C ILE A 16 2.20 7.78 3.84
N ARG A 17 3.04 7.41 4.81
CA ARG A 17 4.51 7.56 4.73
C ARG A 17 5.18 6.23 4.44
N SER A 18 6.29 6.28 3.69
CA SER A 18 7.10 5.10 3.37
C SER A 18 7.46 4.25 4.59
N ALA A 19 7.84 4.88 5.71
CA ALA A 19 8.13 4.18 6.96
C ALA A 19 6.93 3.38 7.51
N ARG A 20 5.71 3.93 7.43
CA ARG A 20 4.49 3.25 7.92
C ARG A 20 4.09 2.10 7.00
N VAL A 21 4.17 2.30 5.68
CA VAL A 21 3.92 1.24 4.69
C VAL A 21 4.93 0.11 4.86
N THR A 22 6.22 0.44 5.03
CA THR A 22 7.30 -0.53 5.24
C THR A 22 7.07 -1.33 6.53
N MET A 23 6.79 -0.65 7.64
CA MET A 23 6.50 -1.29 8.93
C MET A 23 5.34 -2.30 8.82
N PHE A 24 4.27 -1.95 8.11
CA PHE A 24 3.15 -2.85 7.88
C PHE A 24 3.54 -4.03 6.99
N VAL A 25 4.07 -3.75 5.79
CA VAL A 25 4.33 -4.75 4.76
C VAL A 25 5.43 -5.72 5.16
N LEU A 26 6.42 -5.27 5.94
CA LEU A 26 7.55 -6.06 6.43
C LEU A 26 7.43 -6.49 7.89
N SER A 27 6.28 -6.27 8.53
CA SER A 27 6.02 -6.73 9.90
C SER A 27 6.40 -8.20 10.11
N PRO A 28 7.16 -8.55 11.16
CA PRO A 28 7.51 -9.94 11.46
C PRO A 28 6.31 -10.79 11.89
N HIS A 29 5.09 -10.24 11.93
CA HIS A 29 3.85 -10.98 12.19
C HIS A 29 2.98 -11.19 10.93
N HIS A 30 3.39 -10.65 9.78
CA HIS A 30 2.67 -10.78 8.52
C HIS A 30 3.49 -11.58 7.51
N SER A 31 2.84 -12.45 6.72
CA SER A 31 3.50 -13.23 5.65
C SER A 31 4.74 -14.02 6.11
N GLN A 32 4.63 -14.80 7.19
CA GLN A 32 5.74 -15.62 7.70
C GLN A 32 6.32 -16.52 6.61
N GLY A 33 7.65 -16.67 6.62
CA GLY A 33 8.38 -17.51 5.66
C GLY A 33 8.53 -16.92 4.25
N GLN A 34 7.92 -15.77 3.94
CA GLN A 34 8.14 -15.09 2.66
C GLN A 34 9.33 -14.14 2.73
N THR A 35 10.08 -14.06 1.64
CA THR A 35 11.16 -13.07 1.52
C THR A 35 10.60 -11.65 1.49
N THR A 36 11.41 -10.66 1.88
CA THR A 36 11.07 -9.23 1.73
C THR A 36 10.57 -8.93 0.32
N LYS A 37 11.27 -9.45 -0.69
CA LYS A 37 10.94 -9.28 -2.11
C LYS A 37 9.55 -9.82 -2.46
N ASP A 38 9.21 -11.03 -2.01
CA ASP A 38 7.90 -11.64 -2.29
C ASP A 38 6.76 -10.89 -1.61
N ARG A 39 6.99 -10.42 -0.38
CA ARG A 39 6.03 -9.62 0.38
C ARG A 39 5.72 -8.31 -0.32
N VAL A 40 6.74 -7.60 -0.79
CA VAL A 40 6.60 -6.34 -1.52
C VAL A 40 5.90 -6.55 -2.86
N ARG A 41 6.31 -7.56 -3.64
CA ARG A 41 5.64 -7.92 -4.91
C ARG A 41 4.17 -8.27 -4.72
N SER A 42 3.85 -8.98 -3.63
CA SER A 42 2.46 -9.30 -3.27
C SER A 42 1.66 -8.05 -2.93
N ALA A 43 2.23 -7.12 -2.18
CA ALA A 43 1.63 -5.83 -1.89
C ALA A 43 1.40 -5.02 -3.18
N LEU A 44 2.39 -4.92 -4.07
CA LEU A 44 2.25 -4.23 -5.35
C LEU A 44 1.10 -4.80 -6.19
N ARG A 45 0.98 -6.13 -6.30
CA ARG A 45 -0.15 -6.76 -7.00
C ARG A 45 -1.52 -6.43 -6.38
N ARG A 46 -1.59 -6.09 -5.10
CA ARG A 46 -2.84 -5.72 -4.42
C ARG A 46 -3.17 -4.25 -4.60
N TRP A 47 -2.15 -3.40 -4.58
CA TRP A 47 -2.28 -1.94 -4.64
C TRP A 47 -2.12 -1.36 -6.05
N HIS A 48 -1.84 -2.20 -7.04
CA HIS A 48 -1.77 -1.78 -8.45
C HIS A 48 -3.10 -1.13 -8.89
N PRO A 49 -3.07 0.00 -9.61
CA PRO A 49 -4.27 0.71 -10.06
C PRO A 49 -5.31 -0.19 -10.73
N ASP A 50 -4.90 -1.09 -11.61
CA ASP A 50 -5.80 -2.03 -12.32
C ASP A 50 -6.64 -2.90 -11.37
N ARG A 51 -6.06 -3.29 -10.23
CA ARG A 51 -6.73 -4.14 -9.23
C ARG A 51 -7.50 -3.30 -8.24
N PHE A 52 -6.95 -2.17 -7.83
CA PHE A 52 -7.56 -1.28 -6.87
C PHE A 52 -8.77 -0.52 -7.44
N GLY A 53 -8.85 -0.30 -8.76
CA GLY A 53 -9.99 0.38 -9.41
C GLY A 53 -11.35 -0.21 -9.06
N ARG A 54 -11.44 -1.54 -8.84
CA ARG A 54 -12.67 -2.21 -8.39
C ARG A 54 -13.08 -1.84 -6.96
N ILE A 55 -12.10 -1.56 -6.09
CA ILE A 55 -12.32 -1.08 -4.72
C ILE A 55 -12.71 0.40 -4.76
N LEU A 56 -12.01 1.19 -5.59
CA LEU A 56 -12.30 2.60 -5.77
C LEU A 56 -13.73 2.87 -6.27
N ALA A 57 -14.27 2.01 -7.14
CA ALA A 57 -15.67 2.09 -7.57
C ALA A 57 -16.68 2.01 -6.40
N ARG A 58 -16.29 1.41 -5.27
CA ARG A 58 -17.09 1.28 -4.04
C ARG A 58 -16.83 2.39 -3.02
N VAL A 59 -15.84 3.25 -3.28
CA VAL A 59 -15.56 4.45 -2.47
C VAL A 59 -16.57 5.53 -2.86
N LYS A 60 -17.03 6.29 -1.86
CA LYS A 60 -17.91 7.45 -2.09
C LYS A 60 -17.24 8.41 -3.06
N GLU A 61 -18.02 9.00 -3.96
CA GLU A 61 -17.48 9.84 -5.02
C GLU A 61 -16.65 11.01 -4.47
N GLU A 62 -17.11 11.63 -3.37
CA GLU A 62 -16.40 12.70 -2.65
C GLU A 62 -15.00 12.29 -2.14
N ASP A 63 -14.80 11.02 -1.79
CA ASP A 63 -13.55 10.51 -1.21
C ASP A 63 -12.59 9.97 -2.28
N ARG A 64 -13.09 9.65 -3.49
CA ARG A 64 -12.30 8.99 -4.55
C ARG A 64 -11.00 9.73 -4.89
N PRO A 65 -10.97 11.07 -5.06
CA PRO A 65 -9.74 11.78 -5.40
C PRO A 65 -8.64 11.59 -4.36
N GLN A 66 -9.00 11.66 -3.07
CA GLN A 66 -8.03 11.47 -1.98
C GLN A 66 -7.55 10.03 -1.90
N VAL A 67 -8.44 9.06 -2.12
CA VAL A 67 -8.07 7.64 -2.16
C VAL A 67 -7.12 7.34 -3.32
N GLU A 68 -7.37 7.88 -4.52
CA GLU A 68 -6.47 7.73 -5.67
C GLU A 68 -5.07 8.26 -5.39
N VAL A 69 -4.98 9.46 -4.81
CA VAL A 69 -3.70 10.05 -4.38
C VAL A 69 -3.00 9.13 -3.38
N GLY A 70 -3.72 8.65 -2.36
CA GLY A 70 -3.15 7.75 -1.36
C GLY A 70 -2.65 6.42 -1.94
N VAL A 71 -3.38 5.82 -2.87
CA VAL A 71 -2.95 4.60 -3.59
C VAL A 71 -1.68 4.87 -4.39
N GLY A 72 -1.58 6.02 -5.07
CA GLY A 72 -0.36 6.42 -5.77
C GLY A 72 0.85 6.52 -4.85
N ILE A 73 0.67 7.07 -3.65
CA ILE A 73 1.74 7.15 -2.63
C ILE A 73 2.15 5.75 -2.17
N VAL A 74 1.19 4.87 -1.89
CA VAL A 74 1.45 3.47 -1.51
C VAL A 74 2.27 2.76 -2.59
N VAL A 75 1.84 2.83 -3.85
CA VAL A 75 2.53 2.16 -4.97
C VAL A 75 3.96 2.67 -5.11
N ARG A 76 4.19 3.98 -5.00
CA ARG A 76 5.53 4.57 -5.01
C ARG A 76 6.40 4.02 -3.87
N CYS A 77 5.89 4.03 -2.64
CA CYS A 77 6.61 3.50 -1.49
C CYS A 77 6.99 2.02 -1.66
N LEU A 78 6.09 1.22 -2.24
CA LEU A 78 6.34 -0.20 -2.50
C LEU A 78 7.37 -0.43 -3.61
N ASN A 79 7.36 0.39 -4.67
CA ASN A 79 8.39 0.32 -5.72
C ASN A 79 9.77 0.68 -5.18
N ASP A 80 9.89 1.76 -4.39
CA ASP A 80 11.15 2.14 -3.75
C ASP A 80 11.66 1.03 -2.81
N LEU A 81 10.75 0.36 -2.11
CA LEU A 81 11.08 -0.76 -1.23
C LEU A 81 11.50 -2.01 -2.01
N LEU A 82 10.89 -2.26 -3.18
CA LEU A 82 11.28 -3.37 -4.06
C LEU A 82 12.69 -3.14 -4.62
N GLU A 83 12.98 -1.94 -5.10
CA GLU A 83 14.31 -1.59 -5.62
C GLU A 83 15.40 -1.84 -4.57
N ARG A 84 15.16 -1.46 -3.31
CA ARG A 84 16.08 -1.72 -2.19
C ARG A 84 16.25 -3.20 -1.87
N ALA A 85 15.22 -4.00 -2.07
CA ALA A 85 15.25 -5.45 -1.82
C ALA A 85 15.84 -6.26 -2.99
N GLU A 86 16.06 -5.63 -4.14
CA GLU A 86 16.70 -6.24 -5.33
C GLU A 86 18.19 -5.92 -5.45
N ARG A 87 18.70 -4.99 -4.63
CA ARG A 87 20.13 -4.75 -4.43
C ARG A 87 20.72 -5.74 -3.44
#